data_AF-A0A3A8YDU1-F1
#
_entry.id   AF-A0A3A8YDU1-F1
#
_cell.length_a   1.000
_cell.length_b   1.000
_cell.length_c   1.000
_cell.angle_alpha   90.00
_cell.angle_beta   90.00
_cell.angle_gamma   90.00
#
_symmetry.space_group_name_H-M   'P 1'
#
loop_
_entity.id
_entity.type
_entity.pdbx_description
1 polymer ?
#
loop_
_entity_poly.entity_id
_entity_poly.type
_entity_poly.pdbx_seq_one_letter_code
_entity_poly.pdbx_strand_id
1 'polypeptide(L)'
;MNLSAQNAHALRHGHFAGRQSSRLPQEKDFEELISFLKEAGCEYKPGKRPFIRCRGQDRFARFSSLGDGYTVDDLKDAIAGKRRERSVGKSQQVHDKKFSLLIDIQAKLNEGKGAGYQRWATLFNLKQMAQVMCFLQENEIDSFDELAARADAAVTQFNGLGDSIKAAEQRMQEIAALKKHIINYSKTRES
;
A
#
# COMPACT_ATOMS: atom_id res chain seq x y z
N MET A 1 -58.88 16.50 20.78
CA MET A 1 -59.37 16.45 22.17
C MET A 1 -58.65 15.29 22.83
N ASN A 2 -57.51 15.51 23.53
CA ASN A 2 -57.37 15.90 24.95
C ASN A 2 -58.28 15.02 25.85
N LEU A 3 -57.80 14.37 26.91
CA LEU A 3 -57.07 14.93 28.07
C LEU A 3 -56.17 13.84 28.70
N SER A 4 -54.90 14.15 29.04
CA SER A 4 -54.43 14.54 30.38
C SER A 4 -54.63 13.44 31.43
N ALA A 5 -53.58 12.70 31.79
CA ALA A 5 -52.65 13.05 32.87
C ALA A 5 -53.34 13.30 34.21
N GLN A 6 -53.03 12.48 35.23
CA GLN A 6 -52.59 12.91 36.57
C GLN A 6 -52.57 11.75 37.58
N ASN A 7 -51.37 11.48 38.07
CA ASN A 7 -51.04 11.41 39.50
C ASN A 7 -49.56 11.84 39.55
N ALA A 8 -49.25 13.14 39.68
CA ALA A 8 -49.09 13.89 40.95
C ALA A 8 -48.10 13.17 41.91
N HIS A 9 -46.79 13.50 41.92
CA HIS A 9 -46.14 14.62 42.65
C HIS A 9 -46.30 14.44 44.17
N ALA A 10 -45.29 14.39 45.05
CA ALA A 10 -43.88 14.74 45.02
C ALA A 10 -43.18 14.21 46.29
N LEU A 11 -41.84 14.30 46.31
CA LEU A 11 -40.95 14.82 47.38
C LEU A 11 -39.56 14.17 47.18
N ARG A 12 -38.63 14.81 46.43
CA ARG A 12 -37.65 15.79 46.93
C ARG A 12 -37.11 15.45 48.33
N HIS A 13 -35.91 14.87 48.41
CA HIS A 13 -34.68 15.56 48.86
C HIS A 13 -33.51 14.57 49.03
N GLY A 14 -32.34 14.97 48.53
CA GLY A 14 -31.03 14.63 49.13
C GLY A 14 -30.34 13.36 48.64
N HIS A 15 -29.44 13.47 47.65
CA HIS A 15 -27.99 13.58 47.93
C HIS A 15 -27.20 13.50 46.61
N PHE A 16 -26.58 14.62 46.26
CA PHE A 16 -25.36 14.61 45.47
C PHE A 16 -24.29 13.84 46.27
N ALA A 17 -23.80 12.75 45.73
CA ALA A 17 -22.50 12.22 46.09
C ALA A 17 -21.91 11.54 44.86
N GLY A 18 -20.95 12.23 44.24
CA GLY A 18 -20.13 11.62 43.21
C GLY A 18 -19.44 10.37 43.74
N ARG A 19 -19.49 9.30 42.94
CA ARG A 19 -18.44 8.29 42.88
C ARG A 19 -18.21 8.06 41.40
N GLN A 20 -17.36 8.93 40.86
CA GLN A 20 -16.03 8.55 40.40
C GLN A 20 -16.12 7.47 39.31
N SER A 21 -15.88 7.94 38.09
CA SER A 21 -15.24 7.18 37.02
C SER A 21 -14.32 6.12 37.63
N SER A 22 -14.77 4.86 37.63
CA SER A 22 -13.89 3.73 37.92
C SER A 22 -12.94 3.61 36.75
N ARG A 23 -11.86 4.40 36.85
CA ARG A 23 -10.57 4.16 36.21
C ARG A 23 -10.38 2.64 36.13
N LEU A 24 -10.35 2.12 34.91
CA LEU A 24 -9.87 0.77 34.64
C LEU A 24 -8.52 0.62 35.38
N PRO A 25 -8.39 -0.35 36.29
CA PRO A 25 -7.16 -0.53 37.04
C PRO A 25 -6.02 -0.78 36.04
N GLN A 26 -4.99 0.05 36.16
CA GLN A 26 -3.76 -0.11 35.42
C GLN A 26 -3.01 -1.29 36.02
N GLU A 27 -3.03 -2.41 35.31
CA GLU A 27 -1.96 -3.37 35.11
C GLU A 27 -2.49 -4.39 34.09
N LYS A 28 -2.57 -3.93 32.84
CA LYS A 28 -3.13 -4.72 31.75
C LYS A 28 -2.12 -5.78 31.33
N ASP A 29 -2.16 -6.92 32.00
CA ASP A 29 -1.28 -8.03 31.70
C ASP A 29 -1.87 -8.95 30.64
N PHE A 30 -0.98 -9.52 29.82
CA PHE A 30 -1.34 -10.51 28.81
C PHE A 30 -2.13 -11.70 29.40
N GLU A 31 -1.93 -11.99 30.69
CA GLU A 31 -2.66 -13.03 31.42
C GLU A 31 -4.16 -12.73 31.60
N GLU A 32 -4.56 -11.46 31.70
CA GLU A 32 -5.99 -11.09 31.71
C GLU A 32 -6.64 -11.36 30.36
N LEU A 33 -5.93 -11.07 29.27
CA LEU A 33 -6.38 -11.43 27.92
C LEU A 33 -6.54 -12.95 27.78
N ILE A 34 -5.60 -13.73 28.31
CA ILE A 34 -5.71 -15.20 28.30
C ILE A 34 -6.91 -15.68 29.13
N SER A 35 -7.18 -15.05 30.27
CA SER A 35 -8.31 -15.38 31.13
C SER A 35 -9.64 -15.10 30.42
N PHE A 36 -9.76 -13.95 29.77
CA PHE A 36 -10.90 -13.61 28.91
C PHE A 36 -11.09 -14.60 27.75
N LEU A 37 -9.99 -15.00 27.10
CA LEU A 37 -10.05 -15.99 26.02
C LEU A 37 -10.49 -17.37 26.52
N LYS A 38 -10.10 -17.77 27.72
CA LYS A 38 -10.56 -19.00 28.37
C LYS A 38 -12.05 -18.96 28.71
N GLU A 39 -12.54 -17.82 29.23
CA GLU A 39 -13.97 -17.60 29.48
C GLU A 39 -14.79 -17.64 28.19
N ALA A 40 -14.24 -17.14 27.08
CA ALA A 40 -14.82 -17.25 25.74
C ALA A 40 -14.73 -18.67 25.13
N GLY A 41 -14.16 -19.64 25.87
CA GLY A 41 -14.06 -21.04 25.45
C GLY A 41 -12.84 -21.36 24.58
N CYS A 42 -11.78 -20.55 24.63
CA CYS A 42 -10.51 -20.83 23.97
C CYS A 42 -9.48 -21.46 24.93
N GLU A 43 -8.77 -22.48 24.47
CA GLU A 43 -7.67 -23.10 25.17
C GLU A 43 -6.34 -22.46 24.81
N TYR A 44 -5.57 -22.05 25.82
CA TYR A 44 -4.25 -21.46 25.67
C TYR A 44 -3.17 -22.44 26.16
N LYS A 45 -2.11 -22.61 25.36
CA LYS A 45 -0.91 -23.37 25.74
C LYS A 45 0.31 -22.45 25.80
N PRO A 46 0.92 -22.25 26.99
CA PRO A 46 2.11 -21.43 27.15
C PRO A 46 3.36 -22.11 26.55
N GLY A 47 4.33 -21.30 26.15
CA GLY A 47 5.63 -21.77 25.65
C GLY A 47 6.36 -20.68 24.86
N LYS A 48 7.57 -20.96 24.36
CA LYS A 48 8.36 -20.03 23.52
C LYS A 48 7.58 -19.54 22.29
N ARG A 49 6.64 -20.36 21.81
CA ARG A 49 5.67 -20.03 20.77
C ARG A 49 4.29 -20.45 21.29
N PRO A 50 3.51 -19.55 21.90
CA PRO A 50 2.25 -19.96 22.48
C PRO A 50 1.24 -20.32 21.41
N PHE A 51 0.33 -21.21 21.78
CA PHE A 51 -0.74 -21.68 20.93
C PHE A 51 -2.10 -21.35 21.54
N ILE A 52 -3.07 -21.14 20.66
CA ILE A 52 -4.47 -20.92 21.01
C ILE A 52 -5.37 -21.81 20.16
N ARG A 53 -6.45 -22.31 20.76
CA ARG A 53 -7.52 -23.05 20.09
C ARG A 53 -8.85 -22.54 20.58
N CYS A 54 -9.73 -22.08 19.68
CA CYS A 54 -11.09 -21.66 20.04
C CYS A 54 -12.13 -22.69 19.60
N ARG A 55 -13.35 -22.58 20.15
CA ARG A 55 -14.47 -23.45 19.77
C ARG A 55 -14.68 -23.42 18.25
N GLY A 56 -14.69 -24.59 17.61
CA GLY A 56 -14.81 -24.74 16.15
C GLY A 56 -13.48 -24.88 15.40
N GLN A 57 -12.33 -24.90 16.08
CA GLN A 57 -11.03 -25.21 15.47
C GLN A 57 -10.51 -26.59 15.92
N ASP A 58 -10.23 -27.47 14.96
CA ASP A 58 -9.72 -28.83 15.24
C ASP A 58 -8.28 -28.84 15.75
N ARG A 59 -7.49 -27.80 15.47
CA ARG A 59 -6.05 -27.73 15.77
C ARG A 59 -5.68 -26.44 16.48
N PHE A 60 -4.62 -26.51 17.26
CA PHE A 60 -3.98 -25.35 17.88
C PHE A 60 -3.32 -24.46 16.82
N ALA A 61 -3.67 -23.17 16.80
CA ALA A 61 -3.00 -22.15 15.99
C ALA A 61 -1.91 -21.47 16.82
N ARG A 62 -0.78 -21.11 16.19
CA ARG A 62 0.21 -20.23 16.83
C ARG A 62 -0.29 -18.79 16.75
N PHE A 63 -0.03 -17.99 17.78
CA PHE A 63 -0.31 -16.54 17.73
C PHE A 63 0.36 -15.87 16.51
N SER A 64 1.58 -16.27 16.17
CA SER A 64 2.29 -15.76 14.99
C SER A 64 1.69 -16.18 13.64
N SER A 65 0.74 -17.13 13.62
CA SER A 65 0.03 -17.55 12.40
C SER A 65 -1.25 -16.76 12.17
N LEU A 66 -1.68 -15.95 13.15
CA LEU A 66 -2.87 -15.09 13.05
C LEU A 66 -2.61 -13.82 12.21
N GLY A 67 -1.34 -13.55 11.88
CA GLY A 67 -0.91 -12.41 11.07
C GLY A 67 -0.25 -11.31 11.90
N ASP A 68 0.28 -10.30 11.20
CA ASP A 68 0.95 -9.15 11.81
C ASP A 68 -0.02 -8.36 12.70
N GLY A 69 0.41 -8.04 13.93
CA GLY A 69 -0.44 -7.39 14.94
C GLY A 69 -1.14 -8.34 15.90
N TYR A 70 -1.04 -9.66 15.69
CA TYR A 70 -1.58 -10.69 16.58
C TYR A 70 -0.49 -11.57 17.21
N THR A 71 0.79 -11.19 17.09
CA THR A 71 1.87 -11.83 17.83
C THR A 71 1.76 -11.51 19.32
N VAL A 72 2.40 -12.31 20.18
CA VAL A 72 2.39 -12.09 21.64
C VAL A 72 2.94 -10.71 21.99
N ASP A 73 4.03 -10.31 21.34
CA ASP A 73 4.69 -9.03 21.59
C ASP A 73 3.82 -7.88 21.06
N ASP A 74 3.17 -8.03 19.90
CA ASP A 74 2.24 -7.03 19.39
C ASP A 74 1.01 -6.88 20.29
N LEU A 75 0.48 -7.97 20.83
CA LEU A 75 -0.64 -7.96 21.76
C LEU A 75 -0.24 -7.32 23.09
N LYS A 76 0.94 -7.64 23.62
CA LYS A 76 1.50 -6.98 24.81
C LYS A 76 1.71 -5.48 24.60
N ASP A 77 2.27 -5.09 23.46
CA ASP A 77 2.47 -3.69 23.09
C ASP A 77 1.11 -2.96 22.94
N ALA A 78 0.12 -3.58 22.29
CA ALA A 78 -1.22 -3.02 22.12
C ALA A 78 -1.95 -2.85 23.47
N ILE A 79 -1.84 -3.83 24.35
CA ILE A 79 -2.40 -3.80 25.70
C ILE A 79 -1.72 -2.70 26.55
N ALA A 80 -0.40 -2.59 26.45
CA ALA A 80 0.41 -1.53 27.08
C ALA A 80 0.18 -0.14 26.46
N GLY A 81 -0.71 0.00 25.47
CA GLY A 81 -1.03 1.27 24.83
C GLY A 81 0.04 1.76 23.85
N LYS A 82 1.07 0.96 23.57
CA LYS A 82 2.04 1.22 22.50
C LYS A 82 1.40 0.87 21.16
N ARG A 83 0.54 1.77 20.68
CA ARG A 83 -0.08 1.64 19.36
C ARG A 83 1.01 1.70 18.29
N ARG A 84 1.45 0.55 17.79
CA ARG A 84 2.18 0.51 16.53
C ARG A 84 1.24 1.02 15.45
N GLU A 85 1.64 2.08 14.76
CA GLU A 85 1.10 2.34 13.43
C GLU A 85 1.32 1.05 12.64
N ARG A 86 0.24 0.41 12.20
CA ARG A 86 0.34 -0.71 11.28
C ARG A 86 1.03 -0.15 10.05
N SER A 87 2.32 -0.40 9.91
CA SER A 87 2.96 -0.30 8.62
C SER A 87 2.28 -1.38 7.79
N VAL A 88 1.25 -0.97 7.05
CA VAL A 88 0.84 -1.72 5.87
C VAL A 88 2.11 -1.70 5.03
N GLY A 89 2.92 -2.75 5.15
CA GLY A 89 4.12 -2.98 4.37
C GLY A 89 3.74 -3.27 2.92
N LYS A 90 2.88 -2.44 2.32
CA LYS A 90 2.98 -2.17 0.91
C LYS A 90 4.29 -1.41 0.80
N SER A 91 5.34 -2.14 0.50
CA SER A 91 6.38 -1.57 -0.34
C SER A 91 5.63 -0.93 -1.50
N GLN A 92 5.46 0.39 -1.46
CA GLN A 92 5.08 1.17 -2.62
C GLN A 92 6.33 1.14 -3.52
N GLN A 93 6.66 -0.05 -4.03
CA GLN A 93 7.37 -0.12 -5.28
C GLN A 93 6.43 0.59 -6.24
N VAL A 94 6.79 1.83 -6.54
CA VAL A 94 6.32 2.52 -7.73
C VAL A 94 6.80 1.63 -8.87
N HIS A 95 6.01 0.62 -9.19
CA HIS A 95 6.20 -0.13 -10.40
C HIS A 95 5.95 0.89 -11.49
N ASP A 96 7.04 1.34 -12.10
CA ASP A 96 7.00 1.93 -13.42
C ASP A 96 6.06 1.05 -14.24
N LYS A 97 4.94 1.62 -14.75
CA LYS A 97 3.83 0.89 -15.39
C LYS A 97 4.32 0.29 -16.72
N LYS A 98 5.27 -0.64 -16.65
CA LYS A 98 5.85 -1.36 -17.77
C LYS A 98 4.99 -2.60 -17.97
N PHE A 99 4.26 -2.62 -19.08
CA PHE A 99 3.55 -3.82 -19.50
C PHE A 99 4.60 -4.84 -19.95
N SER A 100 4.48 -6.06 -19.45
CA SER A 100 5.23 -7.19 -19.98
C SER A 100 4.45 -7.81 -21.13
N LEU A 101 5.16 -8.29 -22.15
CA LEU A 101 4.53 -9.03 -23.24
C LEU A 101 3.87 -10.31 -22.70
N LEU A 102 2.74 -10.67 -23.32
CA LEU A 102 2.04 -11.91 -23.00
C LEU A 102 2.91 -13.11 -23.35
N ILE A 103 2.83 -14.14 -22.52
CA ILE A 103 3.55 -15.38 -22.72
C ILE A 103 2.77 -16.23 -23.72
N ASP A 104 3.43 -16.69 -24.79
CA ASP A 104 2.93 -17.79 -25.61
C ASP A 104 3.04 -19.10 -24.82
N ILE A 105 1.94 -19.45 -24.16
CA ILE A 105 1.86 -20.63 -23.31
C ILE A 105 2.07 -21.91 -24.14
N GLN A 106 1.59 -21.96 -25.38
CA GLN A 106 1.68 -23.17 -26.21
C GLN A 106 3.12 -23.40 -26.65
N ALA A 107 3.83 -22.36 -27.09
CA ALA A 107 5.25 -22.44 -27.38
C ALA A 107 6.04 -22.90 -26.14
N LYS A 108 5.75 -22.33 -24.97
CA LYS A 108 6.44 -22.70 -23.72
C LYS A 108 6.13 -24.12 -23.26
N LEU A 109 4.95 -24.64 -23.51
CA LEU A 109 4.63 -26.05 -23.25
C LEU A 109 5.38 -26.98 -24.21
N ASN A 110 5.50 -26.61 -25.49
CA ASN A 110 6.29 -27.37 -26.47
C ASN A 110 7.80 -27.40 -26.13
N GLU A 111 8.31 -26.38 -25.44
CA GLU A 111 9.66 -26.34 -24.86
C GLU A 111 9.84 -27.23 -23.60
N GLY A 112 8.83 -28.01 -23.23
CA GLY A 112 8.91 -28.96 -22.10
C GLY A 112 8.54 -28.38 -20.74
N LYS A 113 7.86 -27.22 -20.69
CA LYS A 113 7.33 -26.69 -19.42
C LYS A 113 6.13 -27.52 -18.95
N GLY A 114 6.05 -27.77 -17.65
CA GLY A 114 4.98 -28.58 -17.05
C GLY A 114 3.69 -27.80 -16.72
N ALA A 115 2.67 -28.52 -16.28
CA ALA A 115 1.33 -27.97 -15.96
C ALA A 115 1.34 -26.83 -14.92
N GLY A 116 2.31 -26.80 -14.01
CA GLY A 116 2.48 -25.70 -13.06
C GLY A 116 2.83 -24.37 -13.75
N TYR A 117 3.66 -24.41 -14.79
CA TYR A 117 4.03 -23.24 -15.56
C TYR A 117 2.85 -22.69 -16.35
N GLN A 118 2.04 -23.57 -16.96
CA GLN A 118 0.80 -23.17 -17.64
C GLN A 118 -0.16 -22.42 -16.71
N ARG A 119 -0.39 -22.93 -15.50
CA ARG A 119 -1.25 -22.28 -14.51
C ARG A 119 -0.71 -20.92 -14.07
N TRP A 120 0.61 -20.80 -13.93
CA TRP A 120 1.22 -19.52 -13.61
C TRP A 120 1.13 -18.54 -14.79
N ALA A 121 1.46 -18.97 -16.00
CA ALA A 121 1.49 -18.13 -17.21
C ALA A 121 0.09 -17.65 -17.61
N THR A 122 -0.94 -18.46 -17.41
CA THR A 122 -2.35 -18.04 -17.60
C THR A 122 -2.73 -16.91 -16.65
N LEU A 123 -2.45 -17.06 -15.35
CA LEU A 123 -2.73 -16.02 -14.36
C LEU A 123 -1.89 -14.76 -14.60
N PHE A 124 -0.64 -14.93 -15.04
CA PHE A 124 0.24 -13.83 -15.41
C PHE A 124 -0.32 -13.04 -16.59
N ASN A 125 -0.65 -13.72 -17.70
CA ASN A 125 -1.23 -13.08 -18.88
C ASN A 125 -2.53 -12.35 -18.56
N LEU A 126 -3.41 -12.95 -17.74
CA LEU A 126 -4.64 -12.30 -17.30
C LEU A 126 -4.36 -10.99 -16.54
N LYS A 127 -3.40 -11.01 -15.61
CA LYS A 127 -3.00 -9.80 -14.88
C LYS A 127 -2.43 -8.74 -15.81
N GLN A 128 -1.62 -9.13 -16.79
CA GLN A 128 -1.06 -8.19 -17.77
C GLN A 128 -2.16 -7.58 -18.66
N MET A 129 -3.12 -8.39 -19.14
CA MET A 129 -4.26 -7.88 -19.90
C MET A 129 -5.11 -6.90 -19.09
N ALA A 130 -5.40 -7.22 -17.83
CA ALA A 130 -6.14 -6.33 -16.94
C ALA A 130 -5.41 -4.99 -16.73
N GLN A 131 -4.08 -5.03 -16.59
CA GLN A 131 -3.28 -3.80 -16.49
C GLN A 131 -3.36 -2.94 -17.75
N VAL A 132 -3.24 -3.56 -18.94
CA VAL A 132 -3.39 -2.86 -20.23
C VAL A 132 -4.79 -2.27 -20.36
N MET A 133 -5.83 -3.04 -20.02
CA MET A 133 -7.22 -2.58 -20.09
C MET A 133 -7.47 -1.37 -19.18
N CYS A 134 -7.00 -1.43 -17.92
CA CYS A 134 -7.11 -0.29 -17.01
C CYS A 134 -6.37 0.94 -17.56
N PHE A 135 -5.19 0.76 -18.15
CA PHE A 135 -4.44 1.87 -18.74
C PHE A 135 -5.16 2.50 -19.93
N LEU A 136 -5.71 1.69 -20.83
CA LEU A 136 -6.47 2.20 -21.98
C LEU A 136 -7.69 2.99 -21.50
N GLN A 137 -8.42 2.47 -20.51
CA GLN A 137 -9.57 3.14 -19.93
C GLN A 137 -9.19 4.43 -19.17
N GLU A 138 -8.11 4.41 -18.38
CA GLU A 138 -7.59 5.59 -17.67
C GLU A 138 -7.20 6.73 -18.62
N ASN A 139 -6.82 6.40 -19.86
CA ASN A 139 -6.44 7.36 -20.88
C ASN A 139 -7.56 7.62 -21.90
N GLU A 140 -8.76 7.06 -21.71
CA GLU A 140 -9.89 7.20 -22.64
C GLU A 140 -9.49 6.80 -24.08
N ILE A 141 -8.77 5.68 -24.22
CA ILE A 141 -8.35 5.14 -25.51
C ILE A 141 -9.28 3.99 -25.86
N ASP A 142 -10.20 4.24 -26.80
CA ASP A 142 -11.24 3.28 -27.17
C ASP A 142 -10.95 2.55 -28.48
N SER A 143 -9.93 2.98 -29.23
CA SER A 143 -9.56 2.38 -30.52
C SER A 143 -8.05 2.22 -30.68
N PHE A 144 -7.67 1.25 -31.51
CA PHE A 144 -6.27 1.03 -31.87
C PHE A 144 -5.68 2.23 -32.64
N ASP A 145 -6.46 2.83 -33.55
CA ASP A 145 -6.02 3.98 -34.34
C ASP A 145 -5.70 5.17 -33.45
N GLU A 146 -6.50 5.41 -32.42
CA GLU A 146 -6.23 6.46 -31.42
C GLU A 146 -4.96 6.16 -30.60
N LEU A 147 -4.78 4.89 -30.19
CA LEU A 147 -3.57 4.47 -29.50
C LEU A 147 -2.32 4.74 -30.36
N ALA A 148 -2.38 4.37 -31.64
CA ALA A 148 -1.29 4.58 -32.60
C ALA A 148 -1.01 6.08 -32.81
N ALA A 149 -2.06 6.88 -33.02
CA ALA A 149 -1.92 8.32 -33.20
C ALA A 149 -1.31 9.01 -31.98
N ARG A 150 -1.70 8.61 -30.76
CA ARG A 150 -1.10 9.14 -29.52
C ARG A 150 0.35 8.71 -29.36
N ALA A 151 0.69 7.48 -29.74
CA ALA A 151 2.07 7.01 -29.74
C ALA A 151 2.94 7.80 -30.73
N ASP A 152 2.47 8.00 -31.96
CA ASP A 152 3.16 8.77 -32.99
C ASP A 152 3.33 10.24 -32.60
N ALA A 153 2.30 10.84 -31.99
CA ALA A 153 2.36 12.19 -31.45
C ALA A 153 3.43 12.31 -30.35
N ALA A 154 3.48 11.33 -29.42
CA ALA A 154 4.48 11.30 -28.37
C ALA A 154 5.90 11.15 -28.92
N VAL A 155 6.11 10.29 -29.93
CA VAL A 155 7.40 10.14 -30.63
C VAL A 155 7.80 11.43 -31.33
N THR A 156 6.87 12.08 -32.02
CA THR A 156 7.11 13.34 -32.71
C THR A 156 7.52 14.44 -31.73
N GLN A 157 6.80 14.57 -30.61
CA GLN A 157 7.14 15.52 -29.55
C GLN A 157 8.51 15.23 -28.94
N PHE A 158 8.81 13.96 -28.65
CA PHE A 158 10.11 13.55 -28.11
C PHE A 158 11.26 13.91 -29.06
N ASN A 159 11.12 13.59 -30.34
CA ASN A 159 12.13 13.93 -31.35
C ASN A 159 12.31 15.45 -31.49
N GLY A 160 11.21 16.20 -31.53
CA GLY A 160 11.26 17.67 -31.61
C GLY A 160 11.94 18.31 -30.40
N LEU A 161 11.67 17.81 -29.18
CA LEU A 161 12.38 18.23 -27.98
C LEU A 161 13.87 17.86 -28.04
N GLY A 162 14.20 16.67 -28.52
CA GLY A 162 15.58 16.24 -28.71
C GLY A 162 16.35 17.16 -29.66
N ASP A 163 15.73 17.58 -30.76
CA ASP A 163 16.37 18.50 -31.72
C ASP A 163 16.50 19.92 -31.17
N SER A 164 15.52 20.39 -30.38
CA SER A 164 15.62 21.66 -29.65
C SER A 164 16.79 21.66 -28.65
N ILE A 165 16.97 20.55 -27.92
CA ILE A 165 18.09 20.38 -26.99
C ILE A 165 19.42 20.45 -27.75
N LYS A 166 19.57 19.71 -28.85
CA LYS A 166 20.78 19.76 -29.68
C LYS A 166 21.08 21.16 -30.20
N ALA A 167 20.06 21.89 -30.66
CA ALA A 167 20.21 23.25 -31.14
C ALA A 167 20.66 24.21 -30.01
N ALA A 168 20.10 24.06 -28.82
CA ALA A 168 20.52 24.83 -27.64
C ALA A 168 21.97 24.51 -27.24
N GLU A 169 22.36 23.23 -27.25
CA GLU A 169 23.73 22.80 -26.99
C GLU A 169 24.73 23.38 -27.99
N GLN A 170 24.40 23.37 -29.29
CA GLN A 170 25.26 23.97 -30.32
C GLN A 170 25.43 25.47 -30.09
N ARG A 171 24.35 26.19 -29.80
CA ARG A 171 24.40 27.63 -29.50
C ARG A 171 25.26 27.93 -28.27
N MET A 172 25.20 27.08 -27.24
CA MET A 172 26.06 27.21 -26.06
C MET A 172 27.55 27.04 -26.41
N GLN A 173 27.89 26.09 -27.30
CA GLN A 173 29.27 25.90 -27.77
C GLN A 173 29.78 27.10 -28.56
N GLU A 174 28.96 27.67 -29.45
CA GLU A 174 29.30 28.87 -30.22
C GLU A 174 29.55 30.08 -29.29
N ILE A 175 28.67 30.31 -28.31
CA ILE A 175 28.85 31.38 -27.32
C ILE A 175 30.15 31.18 -26.53
N ALA A 176 30.47 29.94 -26.14
CA ALA A 176 31.72 29.63 -25.43
C ALA A 176 32.95 29.92 -26.31
N ALA A 177 32.91 29.57 -27.59
CA ALA A 177 33.97 29.87 -28.55
C ALA A 177 34.15 31.39 -28.74
N LEU A 178 33.06 32.14 -28.96
CA LEU A 178 33.10 33.59 -29.07
C LEU A 178 33.70 34.25 -27.82
N LYS A 179 33.26 33.82 -26.64
CA LYS A 179 33.81 34.29 -25.37
C LYS A 179 35.33 34.04 -25.28
N LYS A 180 35.79 32.87 -25.71
CA LYS A 180 37.23 32.54 -25.75
C LYS A 180 38.00 33.48 -26.69
N HIS A 181 37.47 33.76 -27.88
CA HIS A 181 38.09 34.68 -28.83
C HIS A 181 38.18 36.11 -28.30
N ILE A 182 37.12 36.60 -27.64
CA ILE A 182 37.12 37.94 -27.02
C ILE A 182 38.22 38.06 -25.96
N ILE A 183 38.33 37.06 -25.06
CA ILE A 183 39.36 37.04 -24.01
C ILE A 183 40.77 36.95 -24.61
N ASN A 184 40.96 36.16 -25.67
CA ASN A 184 42.26 36.05 -26.32
C ASN A 184 42.65 37.37 -27.00
N TYR A 185 41.71 38.01 -27.71
CA TYR A 185 41.95 39.28 -28.36
C TYR A 185 42.30 40.41 -27.37
N SER A 186 41.59 40.47 -26.23
CA SER A 186 41.90 41.47 -25.20
C SER A 186 43.31 41.28 -24.64
N LYS A 187 43.73 40.04 -24.39
CA LYS A 187 45.07 39.72 -23.89
C LYS A 187 46.18 40.10 -24.88
N THR A 188 45.95 39.97 -26.19
CA THR A 188 46.96 40.28 -27.21
C THR A 188 47.08 41.77 -27.55
N ARG A 189 46.17 42.63 -27.06
CA ARG A 189 46.19 44.08 -27.32
C ARG A 189 46.85 44.89 -26.20
N GLU A 190 47.00 44.31 -25.02
CA GLU A 190 47.67 44.93 -23.85
C GLU A 190 49.16 44.57 -23.74
N SER A 191 49.68 43.79 -24.70
CA SER A 191 51.12 43.53 -24.91
C SER A 191 51.63 44.29 -26.12
#